data_AF-A0AAE6W1S7-F1
#
_entry.id   AF-A0AAE6W1S7-F1
#
_cell.length_a   1.000
_cell.length_b   1.000
_cell.length_c   1.000
_cell.angle_alpha   90.00
_cell.angle_beta   90.00
_cell.angle_gamma   90.00
#
_symmetry.space_group_name_H-M   'P 1'
#
loop_
_entity.id
_entity.type
_entity.pdbx_description
1 polymer ?
#
loop_
_entity_poly.entity_id
_entity_poly.type
_entity_poly.pdbx_seq_one_letter_code
_entity_poly.pdbx_strand_id
1 'polypeptide(L)'
;MYISIISLLISLCPIVMADSSLKSPACLDQFKQPSATIQKLSDLLEYQHFKSFYKNAEKHTFTFGLTTQNNINTELSDKIWHCYLVASAPLFSFKTYQKTEPEVEIDEMADINQKSEICLFLDKYIRLIKNSNDMKESSKKQIIHHIFLPYYAKILKQFKESKEHNPYRITEYKETNGESKNLKENKTIYIESQEQISELWNFLNEVADGESFINSRNQVIEDETKDLEKSFMEILVSIFPGKYSKVEEFLLQAGYTKEEIPNLIDRTVGRNNKTDFLYKGKHRLAHDRLLKKKK
;
A
#
# COMPACT_ATOMS: atom_id res chain seq x y z
N MET A 1 41.62 -39.10 -17.46
CA MET A 1 41.29 -38.47 -16.17
C MET A 1 40.92 -37.02 -16.46
N TYR A 2 39.62 -36.73 -16.59
CA TYR A 2 39.09 -35.38 -16.78
C TYR A 2 37.77 -35.31 -16.02
N ILE A 3 37.74 -34.37 -15.08
CA ILE A 3 36.62 -34.02 -14.22
C ILE A 3 35.74 -33.07 -15.04
N SER A 4 34.45 -33.38 -15.18
CA SER A 4 33.44 -32.39 -15.59
C SER A 4 32.50 -32.15 -14.43
N ILE A 5 32.73 -31.03 -13.74
CA ILE A 5 31.80 -30.42 -12.80
C ILE A 5 30.73 -29.74 -13.66
N ILE A 6 29.51 -30.25 -13.61
CA ILE A 6 28.34 -29.57 -14.19
C ILE A 6 27.97 -28.42 -13.25
N SER A 7 28.33 -27.20 -13.63
CA SER A 7 27.83 -25.99 -12.99
C SER A 7 26.38 -25.76 -13.41
N LEU A 8 25.45 -26.03 -12.50
CA LEU A 8 24.04 -25.69 -12.63
C LEU A 8 23.89 -24.15 -12.47
N LEU A 9 23.75 -23.43 -13.58
CA LEU A 9 23.33 -22.02 -13.58
C LEU A 9 21.84 -21.96 -13.25
N ILE A 10 21.53 -21.90 -11.96
CA ILE A 10 20.22 -21.44 -11.49
C ILE A 10 20.16 -19.95 -11.81
N SER A 11 19.35 -19.60 -12.80
CA SER A 11 18.92 -18.23 -13.07
C SER A 11 18.21 -17.69 -11.82
N LEU A 12 18.97 -17.01 -10.97
CA LEU A 12 18.45 -16.13 -9.93
C LEU A 12 17.67 -15.01 -10.64
N CYS A 13 16.36 -15.20 -10.79
CA CYS A 13 15.46 -14.05 -10.82
C CYS A 13 15.82 -13.19 -9.60
N PRO A 14 16.00 -11.87 -9.73
CA PRO A 14 16.25 -11.04 -8.58
C PRO A 14 15.03 -11.17 -7.67
N ILE A 15 15.26 -11.83 -6.53
CA ILE A 15 14.42 -11.73 -5.35
C ILE A 15 14.25 -10.22 -5.16
N VAL A 16 13.02 -9.74 -5.32
CA VAL A 16 12.64 -8.42 -4.81
C VAL A 16 12.71 -8.56 -3.29
N MET A 17 13.93 -8.41 -2.77
CA MET A 17 14.19 -8.25 -1.36
C MET A 17 13.33 -7.06 -0.94
N ALA A 18 12.38 -7.32 -0.05
CA ALA A 18 11.48 -6.31 0.50
C ALA A 18 12.29 -5.06 0.87
N ASP A 19 11.89 -3.95 0.26
CA ASP A 19 12.48 -2.63 0.40
C ASP A 19 12.73 -2.27 1.87
N SER A 20 13.93 -1.75 2.11
CA SER A 20 14.52 -1.48 3.43
C SER A 20 13.65 -0.71 4.44
N SER A 21 13.74 -1.15 5.71
CA SER A 21 13.68 -0.33 6.95
C SER A 21 12.35 0.07 7.60
N LEU A 22 11.27 -0.70 7.48
CA LEU A 22 10.16 -0.53 8.45
C LEU A 22 10.65 -0.98 9.83
N LYS A 23 10.64 -0.09 10.83
CA LYS A 23 11.10 -0.44 12.19
C LYS A 23 10.10 -1.39 12.83
N SER A 24 10.57 -2.55 13.27
CA SER A 24 9.76 -3.45 14.10
C SER A 24 9.39 -2.79 15.44
N PRO A 25 8.20 -3.07 16.00
CA PRO A 25 7.83 -2.63 17.34
C PRO A 25 8.84 -2.97 18.43
N ALA A 26 9.60 -4.07 18.25
CA ALA A 26 10.63 -4.52 19.19
C ALA A 26 11.75 -3.50 19.43
N CYS A 27 11.85 -2.42 18.63
CA CYS A 27 12.76 -1.31 18.91
C CYS A 27 12.40 -0.52 20.17
N LEU A 28 11.20 -0.70 20.73
CA LEU A 28 10.78 -0.15 22.02
C LEU A 28 10.66 -1.29 23.04
N ASP A 29 11.30 -1.15 24.20
CA ASP A 29 11.38 -2.21 25.21
C ASP A 29 10.01 -2.79 25.61
N GLN A 30 9.00 -1.92 25.69
CA GLN A 30 7.63 -2.29 26.06
C GLN A 30 6.91 -3.18 25.03
N PHE A 31 7.44 -3.32 23.80
CA PHE A 31 6.85 -4.12 22.73
C PHE A 31 7.77 -5.22 22.22
N LYS A 32 8.86 -5.54 22.94
CA LYS A 32 9.84 -6.56 22.53
C LYS A 32 9.27 -7.95 22.32
N GLN A 33 8.26 -8.33 23.09
CA GLN A 33 7.70 -9.68 23.09
C GLN A 33 6.28 -9.66 22.49
N PRO A 34 6.09 -10.17 21.26
CA PRO A 34 4.76 -10.33 20.69
C PRO A 34 3.99 -11.46 21.38
N SER A 35 2.66 -11.41 21.33
CA SER A 35 1.82 -12.54 21.77
C SER A 35 1.95 -13.74 20.83
N ALA A 36 1.51 -14.92 21.29
CA ALA A 36 1.48 -16.13 20.47
C ALA A 36 0.63 -15.98 19.20
N THR A 37 -0.43 -15.16 19.25
CA THR A 37 -1.27 -14.87 18.08
C THR A 37 -0.52 -14.03 17.05
N ILE A 38 0.19 -13.01 17.50
CA ILE A 38 1.06 -12.20 16.63
C ILE A 38 2.19 -13.04 16.05
N GLN A 39 2.80 -13.94 16.83
CA GLN A 39 3.86 -14.80 16.34
C GLN A 39 3.35 -15.69 15.19
N LYS A 40 2.16 -16.30 15.32
CA LYS A 40 1.54 -17.07 14.23
C LYS A 40 1.34 -16.24 12.96
N LEU A 41 0.90 -14.99 13.09
CA LEU A 41 0.78 -14.08 11.94
C LEU A 41 2.14 -13.75 11.32
N SER A 42 3.16 -13.52 12.15
CA SER A 42 4.52 -13.30 11.70
C SER A 42 5.07 -14.49 10.91
N ASP A 43 4.85 -15.71 11.41
CA ASP A 43 5.30 -16.94 10.75
C ASP A 43 4.65 -17.09 9.37
N LEU A 44 3.34 -16.83 9.24
CA LEU A 44 2.65 -16.86 7.93
C LEU A 44 3.28 -15.87 6.94
N LEU A 45 3.68 -14.68 7.40
CA LEU A 45 4.33 -13.69 6.56
C LEU A 45 5.75 -14.11 6.16
N GLU A 46 6.52 -14.68 7.09
CA GLU A 46 7.88 -15.18 6.87
C GLU A 46 7.90 -16.35 5.87
N TYR A 47 6.96 -17.28 5.98
CA TYR A 47 6.80 -18.41 5.06
C TYR A 47 6.04 -18.04 3.77
N GLN A 48 5.74 -16.76 3.54
CA GLN A 48 5.05 -16.26 2.34
C GLN A 48 3.65 -16.86 2.09
N HIS A 49 2.99 -17.30 3.16
CA HIS A 49 1.60 -17.73 3.15
C HIS A 49 0.68 -16.49 3.22
N PHE A 50 0.72 -15.65 2.18
CA PHE A 50 0.10 -14.32 2.21
C PHE A 50 -1.43 -14.35 2.25
N LYS A 51 -2.09 -15.32 1.61
CA LYS A 51 -3.56 -15.40 1.67
C LYS A 51 -4.02 -15.82 3.06
N SER A 52 -3.36 -16.84 3.62
CA SER A 52 -3.59 -17.23 5.01
C SER A 52 -3.27 -16.09 5.97
N PHE A 53 -2.19 -15.34 5.72
CA PHE A 53 -1.85 -14.15 6.50
C PHE A 53 -3.01 -13.13 6.51
N TYR A 54 -3.48 -12.67 5.34
CA TYR A 54 -4.54 -11.66 5.27
C TYR A 54 -5.85 -12.17 5.89
N LYS A 55 -6.22 -13.43 5.64
CA LYS A 55 -7.40 -14.07 6.25
C LYS A 55 -7.33 -14.11 7.77
N ASN A 56 -6.16 -14.41 8.34
CA ASN A 56 -5.98 -14.43 9.79
C ASN A 56 -5.84 -13.01 10.36
N ALA A 57 -5.25 -12.08 9.61
CA ALA A 57 -5.10 -10.70 10.04
C ALA A 57 -6.46 -9.99 10.14
N GLU A 58 -7.36 -10.25 9.20
CA GLU A 58 -8.74 -9.77 9.25
C GLU A 58 -9.49 -10.32 10.49
N LYS A 59 -9.42 -11.63 10.72
CA LYS A 59 -10.01 -12.24 11.93
C LYS A 59 -9.46 -11.63 13.21
N HIS A 60 -8.14 -11.46 13.28
CA HIS A 60 -7.48 -10.86 14.43
C HIS A 60 -7.92 -9.41 14.67
N THR A 61 -8.12 -8.65 13.59
CA THR A 61 -8.70 -7.30 13.62
C THR A 61 -10.07 -7.28 14.31
N PHE A 62 -10.95 -8.23 14.00
CA PHE A 62 -12.27 -8.32 14.64
C PHE A 62 -12.23 -8.75 16.11
N THR A 63 -11.18 -9.44 16.54
CA THR A 63 -11.02 -9.85 17.95
C THR A 63 -10.50 -8.73 18.84
N PHE A 64 -10.05 -7.62 18.26
CA PHE A 64 -9.53 -6.51 19.03
C PHE A 64 -10.60 -5.83 19.88
N GLY A 65 -10.33 -5.77 21.18
CA GLY A 65 -11.09 -4.94 22.10
C GLY A 65 -11.12 -3.48 21.68
N LEU A 66 -12.18 -2.77 22.06
CA LEU A 66 -12.33 -1.35 21.80
C LEU A 66 -11.21 -0.57 22.51
N THR A 67 -10.36 0.09 21.73
CA THR A 67 -9.34 0.99 22.26
C THR A 67 -9.94 2.37 22.50
N THR A 68 -9.74 2.86 23.72
CA THR A 68 -10.23 4.13 24.27
C THR A 68 -9.08 4.88 24.93
N GLN A 69 -9.36 6.09 25.41
CA GLN A 69 -8.38 6.90 26.13
C GLN A 69 -7.85 6.19 27.39
N ASN A 70 -8.69 5.39 28.05
CA ASN A 70 -8.41 4.83 29.37
C ASN A 70 -7.61 3.51 29.29
N ASN A 71 -7.61 2.82 28.15
CA ASN A 71 -6.97 1.51 27.99
C ASN A 71 -5.91 1.46 26.87
N ILE A 72 -5.62 2.58 26.22
CA ILE A 72 -4.61 2.64 25.15
C ILE A 72 -3.24 2.15 25.62
N ASN A 73 -2.87 2.30 26.89
CA ASN A 73 -1.57 1.88 27.38
C ASN A 73 -1.39 0.35 27.47
N THR A 74 -2.47 -0.38 27.73
CA THR A 74 -2.44 -1.84 27.93
C THR A 74 -2.78 -2.60 26.67
N GLU A 75 -3.67 -2.05 25.84
CA GLU A 75 -4.19 -2.72 24.65
C GLU A 75 -3.28 -2.62 23.42
N LEU A 76 -2.27 -1.74 23.46
CA LEU A 76 -1.55 -1.34 22.25
C LEU A 76 -0.52 -2.35 21.76
N SER A 77 -0.03 -3.24 22.63
CA SER A 77 1.09 -4.13 22.29
C SER A 77 0.81 -4.97 21.04
N ASP A 78 -0.23 -5.80 21.09
CA ASP A 78 -0.59 -6.66 19.96
C ASP A 78 -1.09 -5.85 18.75
N LYS A 79 -1.78 -4.73 18.99
CA LYS A 79 -2.28 -3.84 17.92
C LYS A 79 -1.16 -3.21 17.12
N ILE A 80 -0.08 -2.78 17.78
CA ILE A 80 1.11 -2.22 17.12
C ILE A 80 1.78 -3.29 16.24
N TRP A 81 1.94 -4.50 16.77
CA TRP A 81 2.51 -5.61 16.02
C TRP A 81 1.65 -5.98 14.81
N HIS A 82 0.33 -6.00 14.99
CA HIS A 82 -0.60 -6.25 13.91
C HIS A 82 -0.51 -5.21 12.80
N CYS A 83 -0.48 -3.92 13.17
CA CYS A 83 -0.26 -2.84 12.20
C CYS A 83 1.07 -2.98 11.47
N TYR A 84 2.15 -3.33 12.19
CA TYR A 84 3.46 -3.57 11.60
C TYR A 84 3.44 -4.70 10.57
N LEU A 85 2.85 -5.85 10.91
CA LEU A 85 2.80 -7.01 10.03
C LEU A 85 1.99 -6.71 8.78
N VAL A 86 0.81 -6.09 8.91
CA VAL A 86 -0.02 -5.71 7.76
C VAL A 86 0.68 -4.65 6.89
N ALA A 87 1.35 -3.65 7.49
CA ALA A 87 2.13 -2.67 6.72
C ALA A 87 3.34 -3.30 6.01
N SER A 88 3.91 -4.37 6.58
CA SER A 88 5.05 -5.10 6.01
C SER A 88 4.64 -6.05 4.88
N ALA A 89 3.43 -6.62 4.93
CA ALA A 89 2.94 -7.57 3.95
C ALA A 89 2.81 -6.96 2.54
N PRO A 90 3.04 -7.72 1.46
CA PRO A 90 2.90 -7.22 0.09
C PRO A 90 1.42 -7.15 -0.34
N LEU A 91 1.11 -6.25 -1.26
CA LEU A 91 -0.15 -6.31 -2.02
C LEU A 91 -0.04 -7.39 -3.10
N PHE A 92 -1.17 -7.99 -3.46
CA PHE A 92 -1.27 -8.91 -4.58
C PHE A 92 -1.29 -8.16 -5.91
N SER A 93 -0.43 -8.61 -6.82
CA SER A 93 -0.68 -8.56 -8.26
C SER A 93 -1.62 -9.69 -8.70
N PHE A 94 -2.21 -9.61 -9.89
CA PHE A 94 -3.01 -10.71 -10.47
C PHE A 94 -2.24 -12.04 -10.43
N LYS A 95 -0.99 -12.01 -10.91
CA LYS A 95 -0.12 -13.19 -10.96
C LYS A 95 0.17 -13.75 -9.56
N THR A 96 0.45 -12.89 -8.59
CA THR A 96 0.74 -13.35 -7.22
C THR A 96 -0.52 -13.87 -6.53
N TYR A 97 -1.70 -13.28 -6.79
CA TYR A 97 -2.95 -13.73 -6.22
C TYR A 97 -3.30 -15.15 -6.67
N GLN A 98 -3.15 -15.44 -7.96
CA GLN A 98 -3.44 -16.78 -8.50
C GLN A 98 -2.47 -17.85 -7.98
N LYS A 99 -1.18 -17.51 -7.84
CA LYS A 99 -0.13 -18.48 -7.50
C LYS A 99 0.03 -18.72 -6.00
N THR A 100 -0.27 -17.73 -5.17
CA THR A 100 -0.09 -17.84 -3.72
C THR A 100 -1.26 -18.60 -3.14
N GLU A 101 -0.99 -19.75 -2.51
CA GLU A 101 -1.99 -20.56 -1.80
C GLU A 101 -3.31 -20.69 -2.60
N PRO A 102 -3.29 -21.28 -3.83
CA PRO A 102 -4.46 -21.36 -4.69
C PRO A 102 -5.66 -22.07 -4.04
N GLU A 103 -5.40 -22.96 -3.08
CA GLU A 103 -6.39 -23.66 -2.28
C GLU A 103 -7.06 -22.79 -1.18
N VAL A 104 -6.47 -21.63 -0.86
CA VAL A 104 -7.00 -20.73 0.18
C VAL A 104 -7.90 -19.69 -0.46
N GLU A 105 -9.20 -19.83 -0.23
CA GLU A 105 -10.21 -18.86 -0.66
C GLU A 105 -10.23 -17.64 0.27
N ILE A 106 -10.06 -16.46 -0.34
CA ILE A 106 -10.18 -15.13 0.26
C ILE A 106 -10.81 -14.16 -0.75
N ASP A 107 -11.30 -13.02 -0.28
CA ASP A 107 -11.74 -11.93 -1.15
C ASP A 107 -10.57 -11.38 -1.99
N GLU A 108 -10.82 -11.06 -3.26
CA GLU A 108 -9.80 -10.55 -4.18
C GLU A 108 -9.20 -9.21 -3.75
N MET A 109 -9.89 -8.46 -2.90
CA MET A 109 -9.48 -7.16 -2.35
C MET A 109 -9.04 -7.27 -0.89
N ALA A 110 -8.95 -8.49 -0.32
CA ALA A 110 -8.69 -8.69 1.12
C ALA A 110 -7.40 -7.98 1.61
N ASP A 111 -6.37 -7.94 0.79
CA ASP A 111 -5.11 -7.25 1.10
C ASP A 111 -5.24 -5.72 1.11
N ILE A 112 -5.97 -5.17 0.14
CA ILE A 112 -6.27 -3.73 0.05
C ILE A 112 -7.16 -3.33 1.23
N ASN A 113 -8.28 -4.03 1.43
CA ASN A 113 -9.25 -3.78 2.50
C ASN A 113 -8.59 -3.82 3.88
N GLN A 114 -7.78 -4.85 4.14
CA GLN A 114 -7.08 -4.99 5.41
C GLN A 114 -6.07 -3.86 5.64
N LYS A 115 -5.37 -3.40 4.60
CA LYS A 115 -4.44 -2.26 4.72
C LYS A 115 -5.17 -0.95 4.96
N SER A 116 -6.29 -0.71 4.27
CA SER A 116 -7.14 0.46 4.51
C SER A 116 -7.67 0.48 5.94
N GLU A 117 -8.16 -0.66 6.45
CA GLU A 117 -8.63 -0.78 7.83
C GLU A 117 -7.53 -0.48 8.85
N ILE A 118 -6.30 -0.96 8.60
CA ILE A 118 -5.15 -0.63 9.45
C ILE A 118 -4.83 0.86 9.42
N CYS A 119 -4.95 1.54 8.28
CA CYS A 119 -4.78 2.99 8.22
C CYS A 119 -5.83 3.74 9.06
N LEU A 120 -7.08 3.27 9.09
CA LEU A 120 -8.13 3.82 9.97
C LEU A 120 -7.78 3.62 11.46
N PHE A 121 -7.27 2.45 11.82
CA PHE A 121 -6.79 2.21 13.19
C PHE A 121 -5.57 3.04 13.55
N LEU A 122 -4.61 3.21 12.63
CA LEU A 122 -3.46 4.06 12.84
C LEU A 122 -3.90 5.51 13.11
N ASP A 123 -4.85 6.07 12.34
CA ASP A 123 -5.43 7.39 12.61
C ASP A 123 -6.00 7.46 14.04
N LYS A 124 -6.86 6.50 14.39
CA LYS A 124 -7.47 6.42 15.73
C LYS A 124 -6.41 6.35 16.84
N TYR A 125 -5.43 5.45 16.72
CA TYR A 125 -4.42 5.26 17.75
C TYR A 125 -3.49 6.46 17.88
N ILE A 126 -3.10 7.10 16.77
CA ILE A 126 -2.33 8.34 16.80
C ILE A 126 -3.07 9.42 17.57
N ARG A 127 -4.38 9.61 17.33
CA ARG A 127 -5.20 10.59 18.04
C ARG A 127 -5.33 10.28 19.54
N LEU A 128 -5.60 9.03 19.89
CA LEU A 128 -5.71 8.60 21.30
C LEU A 128 -4.37 8.82 22.05
N ILE A 129 -3.25 8.37 21.48
CA ILE A 129 -1.92 8.52 22.08
C ILE A 129 -1.54 9.99 22.22
N LYS A 130 -1.74 10.80 21.17
CA LYS A 130 -1.46 12.24 21.19
C LYS A 130 -2.14 12.90 22.38
N ASN A 131 -3.42 12.59 22.58
CA ASN A 131 -4.27 13.20 23.60
C ASN A 131 -4.17 12.51 24.99
N SER A 132 -3.38 11.44 25.12
CA SER A 132 -3.30 10.66 26.37
C SER A 132 -2.60 11.44 27.47
N ASN A 133 -3.22 11.56 28.64
CA ASN A 133 -2.59 12.18 29.80
C ASN A 133 -1.68 11.19 30.56
N ASP A 134 -1.89 9.90 30.35
CA ASP A 134 -1.21 8.82 31.09
C ASP A 134 0.10 8.37 30.40
N MET A 135 0.42 8.93 29.24
CA MET A 135 1.63 8.62 28.48
C MET A 135 2.64 9.77 28.56
N LYS A 136 3.91 9.43 28.82
CA LYS A 136 5.01 10.38 28.72
C LYS A 136 5.12 10.91 27.29
N GLU A 137 5.32 12.22 27.14
CA GLU A 137 5.43 12.88 25.84
C GLU A 137 6.56 12.30 24.96
N SER A 138 7.66 11.86 25.57
CA SER A 138 8.73 11.16 24.87
C SER A 138 8.27 9.83 24.26
N SER A 139 7.52 9.03 25.01
CA SER A 139 6.95 7.76 24.56
C SER A 139 5.92 7.97 23.45
N LYS A 140 5.04 8.98 23.58
CA LYS A 140 4.10 9.35 22.52
C LYS A 140 4.82 9.66 21.21
N LYS A 141 5.86 10.51 21.27
CA LYS A 141 6.67 10.86 20.10
C LYS A 141 7.39 9.64 19.51
N GLN A 142 7.90 8.74 20.36
CA GLN A 142 8.53 7.52 19.89
C GLN A 142 7.54 6.65 19.10
N ILE A 143 6.36 6.39 19.65
CA ILE A 143 5.34 5.56 19.00
C ILE A 143 4.81 6.25 17.74
N ILE A 144 4.36 7.50 17.83
CA ILE A 144 3.74 8.17 16.68
C ILE A 144 4.77 8.37 15.55
N HIS A 145 5.95 8.92 15.84
CA HIS A 145 6.89 9.30 14.78
C HIS A 145 7.71 8.14 14.23
N HIS A 146 8.04 7.12 15.03
CA HIS A 146 8.94 6.05 14.59
C HIS A 146 8.23 4.73 14.29
N ILE A 147 6.97 4.58 14.71
CA ILE A 147 6.17 3.37 14.48
C ILE A 147 4.99 3.72 13.57
N PHE A 148 4.01 4.49 14.04
CA PHE A 148 2.75 4.65 13.33
C PHE A 148 2.80 5.45 12.05
N LEU A 149 3.43 6.62 12.04
CA LEU A 149 3.55 7.41 10.81
C LEU A 149 4.33 6.68 9.71
N PRO A 150 5.47 6.01 10.00
CA PRO A 150 6.15 5.16 9.02
C PRO A 150 5.28 4.02 8.49
N TYR A 151 4.46 3.38 9.32
CA TYR A 151 3.60 2.27 8.88
C TYR A 151 2.52 2.76 7.91
N TYR A 152 1.88 3.88 8.25
CA TYR A 152 0.90 4.53 7.37
C TYR A 152 1.56 4.92 6.04
N ALA A 153 2.72 5.58 6.11
CA ALA A 153 3.49 5.97 4.92
C ALA A 153 3.84 4.75 4.05
N LYS A 154 4.26 3.64 4.65
CA LYS A 154 4.58 2.40 3.91
C LYS A 154 3.37 1.85 3.15
N ILE A 155 2.19 1.85 3.76
CA ILE A 155 0.95 1.41 3.10
C ILE A 155 0.61 2.32 1.92
N LEU A 156 0.64 3.65 2.11
CA LEU A 156 0.40 4.61 1.03
C LEU A 156 1.41 4.43 -0.13
N LYS A 157 2.68 4.19 0.20
CA LYS A 157 3.71 3.90 -0.81
C LYS A 157 3.36 2.65 -1.60
N GLN A 158 2.97 1.57 -0.91
CA GLN A 158 2.55 0.32 -1.56
C GLN A 158 1.35 0.54 -2.49
N PHE A 159 0.34 1.30 -2.08
CA PHE A 159 -0.84 1.60 -2.91
C PHE A 159 -0.47 2.38 -4.17
N LYS A 160 0.43 3.35 -4.03
CA LYS A 160 0.92 4.13 -5.16
C LYS A 160 1.71 3.27 -6.16
N GLU A 161 2.46 2.28 -5.66
CA GLU A 161 3.31 1.40 -6.47
C GLU A 161 2.58 0.16 -7.00
N SER A 162 1.38 -0.16 -6.50
CA SER A 162 0.66 -1.39 -6.82
C SER A 162 -0.26 -1.30 -8.04
N LYS A 163 -0.36 -0.15 -8.70
CA LYS A 163 -1.17 -0.04 -9.93
C LYS A 163 -0.57 -0.93 -11.03
N GLU A 164 -1.31 -1.95 -11.41
CA GLU A 164 -0.88 -2.89 -12.45
C GLU A 164 -1.24 -2.34 -13.83
N HIS A 165 -0.29 -2.42 -14.77
CA HIS A 165 -0.61 -2.22 -16.17
C HIS A 165 -1.48 -3.38 -16.64
N ASN A 166 -2.65 -3.09 -17.21
CA ASN A 166 -3.51 -4.10 -17.80
C ASN A 166 -2.96 -4.46 -19.21
N PRO A 167 -2.35 -5.65 -19.40
CA PRO A 167 -1.79 -6.04 -20.70
C PRO A 167 -2.87 -6.50 -21.69
N TYR A 168 -4.10 -6.74 -21.22
CA TYR A 168 -5.23 -7.20 -22.00
C TYR A 168 -6.02 -6.05 -22.63
N ARG A 169 -5.89 -4.83 -22.07
CA ARG A 169 -6.43 -3.62 -22.68
C ARG A 169 -5.61 -3.35 -23.94
N ILE A 170 -6.14 -3.74 -25.09
CA ILE A 170 -5.77 -3.15 -26.39
C ILE A 170 -5.96 -1.65 -26.16
N THR A 171 -4.86 -0.90 -26.09
CA THR A 171 -4.90 0.55 -25.86
C THR A 171 -6.00 1.15 -26.69
N GLU A 172 -6.84 2.02 -26.09
CA GLU A 172 -7.68 2.94 -26.86
C GLU A 172 -6.89 3.38 -28.08
N TYR A 173 -7.45 3.13 -29.27
CA TYR A 173 -6.90 3.61 -30.52
C TYR A 173 -6.53 5.08 -30.30
N LYS A 174 -5.25 5.37 -30.06
CA LYS A 174 -4.75 6.70 -30.30
C LYS A 174 -4.90 6.82 -31.80
N GLU A 175 -5.90 7.58 -32.25
CA GLU A 175 -5.94 8.14 -33.58
C GLU A 175 -4.65 8.95 -33.75
N THR A 176 -3.58 8.23 -34.08
CA THR A 176 -2.40 8.79 -34.71
C THR A 176 -2.89 9.11 -36.11
N ASN A 177 -3.29 10.36 -36.29
CA ASN A 177 -3.44 10.96 -37.60
C ASN A 177 -2.11 10.77 -38.34
N GLY A 178 -2.08 9.76 -39.21
CA GLY A 178 -0.94 9.45 -40.06
C GLY A 178 -0.41 8.03 -39.85
N GLU A 179 -0.64 7.19 -40.86
CA GLU A 179 0.11 5.95 -41.14
C GLU A 179 -0.36 4.66 -40.44
N SER A 180 -1.64 4.31 -40.59
CA SER A 180 -2.06 2.90 -40.62
C SER A 180 -2.23 2.42 -42.06
N LYS A 181 -1.10 2.14 -42.72
CA LYS A 181 -1.05 1.21 -43.85
C LYS A 181 -0.09 0.11 -43.44
N ASN A 182 -0.58 -1.13 -43.37
CA ASN A 182 0.14 -2.41 -43.20
C ASN A 182 -0.09 -3.21 -41.91
N LEU A 183 -1.31 -3.25 -41.36
CA LEU A 183 -1.63 -4.25 -40.32
C LEU A 183 -3.07 -4.76 -40.45
N LYS A 184 -3.34 -5.62 -41.44
CA LYS A 184 -4.38 -6.67 -41.39
C LYS A 184 -4.05 -7.79 -42.39
N GLU A 185 -3.00 -8.57 -42.11
CA GLU A 185 -3.07 -9.98 -42.50
C GLU A 185 -3.98 -10.66 -41.48
N ASN A 186 -5.24 -10.89 -41.87
CA ASN A 186 -6.13 -11.77 -41.12
C ASN A 186 -5.58 -13.20 -41.23
N LYS A 187 -4.64 -13.58 -40.35
CA LYS A 187 -4.27 -14.97 -40.14
C LYS A 187 -5.47 -15.67 -39.51
N THR A 188 -6.25 -16.36 -40.33
CA THR A 188 -7.23 -17.34 -39.85
C THR A 188 -6.47 -18.47 -39.16
N ILE A 189 -6.61 -18.59 -37.85
CA ILE A 189 -6.09 -19.73 -37.09
C ILE A 189 -7.09 -20.88 -37.31
N TYR A 190 -6.65 -21.93 -38.01
CA TYR A 190 -7.42 -23.15 -38.15
C TYR A 190 -7.23 -24.00 -36.90
N ILE A 191 -8.34 -24.32 -36.23
CA ILE A 191 -8.33 -25.15 -35.04
C ILE A 191 -8.56 -26.60 -35.49
N GLU A 192 -7.57 -27.46 -35.28
CA GLU A 192 -7.50 -28.81 -35.83
C GLU A 192 -7.89 -29.89 -34.80
N SER A 193 -8.04 -29.53 -33.51
CA SER A 193 -8.38 -30.48 -32.45
C SER A 193 -9.26 -29.88 -31.34
N GLN A 194 -9.98 -30.75 -30.62
CA GLN A 194 -10.70 -30.36 -29.39
C GLN A 194 -9.76 -29.83 -28.30
N GLU A 195 -8.53 -30.33 -28.24
CA GLU A 195 -7.50 -29.86 -27.30
C GLU A 195 -7.15 -28.38 -27.56
N GLN A 196 -6.91 -28.01 -28.82
CA GLN A 196 -6.66 -26.61 -29.20
C GLN A 196 -7.85 -25.69 -28.91
N ILE A 197 -9.10 -26.18 -29.07
CA ILE A 197 -10.30 -25.45 -28.66
C ILE A 197 -10.28 -25.21 -27.13
N SER A 198 -9.96 -26.25 -26.35
CA SER A 198 -9.91 -26.15 -24.89
C SER A 198 -8.82 -25.19 -24.41
N GLU A 199 -7.63 -25.23 -25.02
CA GLU A 199 -6.52 -24.31 -24.73
C GLU A 199 -6.91 -22.86 -25.04
N LEU A 200 -7.57 -22.63 -26.18
CA LEU A 200 -8.06 -21.30 -26.54
C LEU A 200 -9.11 -20.79 -25.56
N TRP A 201 -10.06 -21.62 -25.12
CA TRP A 201 -11.04 -21.24 -24.11
C TRP A 201 -10.39 -20.91 -22.77
N ASN A 202 -9.42 -21.71 -22.31
CA ASN A 202 -8.68 -21.43 -21.08
C ASN A 202 -7.92 -20.11 -21.16
N PHE A 203 -7.27 -19.84 -22.29
CA PHE A 203 -6.59 -18.55 -22.52
C PHE A 203 -7.56 -17.38 -22.52
N LEU A 204 -8.71 -17.49 -23.19
CA LEU A 204 -9.73 -16.43 -23.21
C LEU A 204 -10.30 -16.15 -21.81
N ASN A 205 -10.52 -17.20 -21.02
CA ASN A 205 -10.96 -17.04 -19.63
C ASN A 205 -9.89 -16.37 -18.76
N GLU A 206 -8.61 -16.77 -18.88
CA GLU A 206 -7.50 -16.13 -18.15
C GLU A 206 -7.36 -14.64 -18.50
N VAL A 207 -7.55 -14.28 -19.77
CA VAL A 207 -7.57 -12.89 -20.24
C VAL A 207 -8.73 -12.11 -19.61
N ALA A 208 -9.95 -12.66 -19.64
CA ALA A 208 -11.13 -12.01 -19.09
C ALA A 208 -11.04 -11.83 -17.57
N ASP A 209 -10.63 -12.88 -16.85
CA ASP A 209 -10.46 -12.87 -15.39
C ASP A 209 -9.35 -11.88 -15.00
N GLY A 210 -8.23 -11.91 -15.70
CA GLY A 210 -7.11 -10.99 -15.46
C GLY A 210 -7.46 -9.53 -15.72
N GLU A 211 -8.20 -9.24 -16.80
CA GLU A 211 -8.68 -7.89 -17.09
C GLU A 211 -9.62 -7.38 -15.98
N SER A 212 -10.59 -8.19 -15.58
CA SER A 212 -11.56 -7.84 -14.54
C SER A 212 -10.87 -7.58 -13.20
N PHE A 213 -9.97 -8.48 -12.79
CA PHE A 213 -9.21 -8.39 -11.54
C PHE A 213 -8.36 -7.11 -11.50
N ILE A 214 -7.55 -6.87 -12.53
CA ILE A 214 -6.64 -5.72 -12.59
C ILE A 214 -7.41 -4.39 -12.60
N ASN A 215 -8.48 -4.30 -13.40
CA ASN A 215 -9.26 -3.06 -13.51
C ASN A 215 -9.95 -2.74 -12.18
N SER A 216 -10.60 -3.73 -11.56
CA SER A 216 -11.30 -3.56 -10.28
C SER A 216 -10.34 -3.13 -9.18
N ARG A 217 -9.19 -3.81 -9.05
CA ARG A 217 -8.16 -3.47 -8.06
C ARG A 217 -7.59 -2.08 -8.27
N ASN A 218 -7.26 -1.71 -9.51
CA ASN A 218 -6.72 -0.38 -9.82
C ASN A 218 -7.70 0.72 -9.45
N GLN A 219 -9.00 0.51 -9.66
CA GLN A 219 -10.04 1.46 -9.25
C GLN A 219 -10.14 1.57 -7.73
N VAL A 220 -10.25 0.44 -7.02
CA VAL A 220 -10.33 0.42 -5.55
C VAL A 220 -9.09 1.07 -4.93
N ILE A 221 -7.88 0.71 -5.40
CA ILE A 221 -6.63 1.33 -4.93
C ILE A 221 -6.65 2.84 -5.14
N GLU A 222 -7.15 3.33 -6.28
CA GLU A 222 -7.21 4.76 -6.54
C GLU A 222 -8.15 5.49 -5.57
N ASP A 223 -9.32 4.93 -5.32
CA ASP A 223 -10.33 5.54 -4.45
C ASP A 223 -9.87 5.51 -2.99
N GLU A 224 -9.39 4.36 -2.51
CA GLU A 224 -8.80 4.23 -1.18
C GLU A 224 -7.61 5.18 -0.98
N THR A 225 -6.73 5.30 -1.98
CA THR A 225 -5.58 6.21 -1.90
C THR A 225 -6.02 7.66 -1.67
N LYS A 226 -7.08 8.14 -2.31
CA LYS A 226 -7.59 9.52 -2.13
C LYS A 226 -8.03 9.77 -0.68
N ASP A 227 -8.75 8.82 -0.09
CA ASP A 227 -9.27 8.95 1.27
C ASP A 227 -8.16 8.82 2.33
N LEU A 228 -7.23 7.89 2.11
CA LEU A 228 -6.06 7.70 2.97
C LEU A 228 -5.08 8.89 2.88
N GLU A 229 -4.87 9.46 1.70
CA GLU A 229 -4.07 10.67 1.51
C GLU A 229 -4.59 11.84 2.35
N LYS A 230 -5.91 12.07 2.29
CA LYS A 230 -6.56 13.13 3.05
C LYS A 230 -6.39 12.92 4.55
N SER A 231 -6.71 11.72 5.02
CA SER A 231 -6.59 11.33 6.42
C SER A 231 -5.15 11.49 6.92
N PHE A 232 -4.17 10.99 6.16
CA PHE A 232 -2.76 11.08 6.49
C PHE A 232 -2.28 12.54 6.56
N MET A 233 -2.68 13.39 5.61
CA MET A 233 -2.32 14.80 5.61
C MET A 233 -2.88 15.55 6.82
N GLU A 234 -4.13 15.26 7.22
CA GLU A 234 -4.72 15.83 8.43
C GLU A 234 -3.97 15.41 9.71
N ILE A 235 -3.55 14.14 9.79
CA ILE A 235 -2.71 13.64 10.89
C ILE A 235 -1.38 14.38 10.92
N LEU A 236 -0.68 14.48 9.78
CA LEU A 236 0.63 15.12 9.70
C LEU A 236 0.56 16.60 10.11
N VAL A 237 -0.45 17.35 9.66
CA VAL A 237 -0.69 18.74 10.08
C VAL A 237 -0.95 18.83 11.58
N SER A 238 -1.71 17.89 12.13
CA SER A 238 -2.05 17.82 13.55
C SER A 238 -0.83 17.49 14.43
N ILE A 239 0.07 16.62 13.97
CA ILE A 239 1.28 16.20 14.71
C ILE A 239 2.42 17.21 14.56
N PHE A 240 2.54 17.86 13.40
CA PHE A 240 3.64 18.75 13.05
C PHE A 240 3.18 20.18 12.69
N PRO A 241 2.44 20.87 13.57
CA PRO A 241 1.98 22.22 13.28
C PRO A 241 3.17 23.15 13.02
N GLY A 242 3.15 23.86 11.89
CA GLY A 242 4.20 24.81 11.49
C GLY A 242 5.50 24.18 10.98
N LYS A 243 5.61 22.84 10.91
CA LYS A 243 6.86 22.14 10.59
C LYS A 243 6.80 21.43 9.23
N TYR A 244 6.92 22.21 8.15
CA TYR A 244 6.92 21.67 6.78
C TYR A 244 7.92 20.54 6.57
N SER A 245 9.16 20.68 7.05
CA SER A 245 10.20 19.66 6.82
C SER A 245 9.84 18.31 7.41
N LYS A 246 9.08 18.27 8.51
CA LYS A 246 8.59 17.01 9.09
C LYS A 246 7.43 16.43 8.31
N VAL A 247 6.52 17.26 7.79
CA VAL A 247 5.47 16.79 6.89
C VAL A 247 6.08 16.23 5.60
N GLU A 248 7.01 16.97 4.99
CA GLU A 248 7.75 16.55 3.79
C GLU A 248 8.47 15.21 4.00
N GLU A 249 9.16 15.03 5.12
CA GLU A 249 9.85 13.77 5.47
C GLU A 249 8.93 12.54 5.36
N PHE A 250 7.72 12.59 5.93
CA PHE A 250 6.79 11.47 5.87
C PHE A 250 6.10 11.31 4.51
N LEU A 251 5.90 12.39 3.76
CA LEU A 251 5.39 12.31 2.39
C LEU A 251 6.40 11.67 1.44
N LEU A 252 7.70 11.98 1.61
CA LEU A 252 8.76 11.30 0.86
C LEU A 252 8.81 9.81 1.21
N GLN A 253 8.64 9.44 2.49
CA GLN A 253 8.52 8.04 2.89
C GLN A 253 7.29 7.34 2.30
N ALA A 254 6.20 8.08 2.11
CA ALA A 254 4.98 7.59 1.47
C ALA A 254 5.08 7.51 -0.06
N GLY A 255 6.27 7.71 -0.63
CA GLY A 255 6.52 7.58 -2.08
C GLY A 255 6.16 8.82 -2.89
N TYR A 256 5.90 9.97 -2.27
CA TYR A 256 5.73 11.24 -2.99
C TYR A 256 7.06 11.88 -3.30
N THR A 257 7.19 12.40 -4.51
CA THR A 257 8.31 13.26 -4.92
C THR A 257 8.07 14.70 -4.46
N LYS A 258 9.13 15.52 -4.43
CA LYS A 258 9.02 16.94 -4.07
C LYS A 258 8.13 17.70 -5.05
N GLU A 259 8.05 17.24 -6.28
CA GLU A 259 7.25 17.79 -7.35
C GLU A 259 5.75 17.46 -7.18
N GLU A 260 5.41 16.30 -6.61
CA GLU A 260 4.02 15.89 -6.36
C GLU A 260 3.43 16.48 -5.08
N ILE A 261 4.26 16.71 -4.06
CA ILE A 261 3.82 17.21 -2.74
C ILE A 261 2.94 18.47 -2.82
N PRO A 262 3.26 19.51 -3.61
CA PRO A 262 2.40 20.67 -3.78
C PRO A 262 0.96 20.34 -4.20
N ASN A 263 0.80 19.49 -5.22
CA ASN A 263 -0.53 19.06 -5.69
C ASN A 263 -1.25 18.20 -4.65
N LEU A 264 -0.52 17.35 -3.93
CA LEU A 264 -1.08 16.58 -2.82
C LEU A 264 -1.63 17.50 -1.72
N ILE A 265 -0.89 18.55 -1.34
CA ILE A 265 -1.33 19.55 -0.35
C ILE A 265 -2.61 20.26 -0.84
N ASP A 266 -2.64 20.66 -2.11
CA ASP A 266 -3.78 21.38 -2.70
C ASP A 266 -5.06 20.54 -2.72
N ARG A 267 -4.96 19.24 -3.08
CA ARG A 267 -6.13 18.35 -3.19
C ARG A 267 -6.64 17.78 -1.86
N THR A 268 -5.83 17.85 -0.79
CA THR A 268 -6.18 17.27 0.52
C THR A 268 -6.60 18.34 1.53
N VAL A 269 -5.63 19.02 2.14
CA VAL A 269 -5.86 19.95 3.26
C VAL A 269 -6.01 21.41 2.81
N GLY A 270 -5.59 21.72 1.59
CA GLY A 270 -5.69 23.06 1.00
C GLY A 270 -4.96 24.13 1.82
N ARG A 271 -5.11 25.41 1.44
CA ARG A 271 -4.52 26.54 2.16
C ARG A 271 -5.53 27.18 3.10
N ASN A 272 -5.24 27.16 4.39
CA ASN A 272 -5.98 27.86 5.43
C ASN A 272 -5.04 28.33 6.56
N ASN A 273 -5.59 28.89 7.63
CA ASN A 273 -4.81 29.39 8.77
C ASN A 273 -3.96 28.30 9.47
N LYS A 274 -4.41 27.04 9.47
CA LYS A 274 -3.68 25.90 10.06
C LYS A 274 -2.64 25.33 9.11
N THR A 275 -2.79 25.50 7.80
CA THR A 275 -1.96 24.86 6.77
C THR A 275 -1.12 25.82 5.94
N ASP A 276 -1.15 27.14 6.18
CA ASP A 276 -0.35 28.13 5.44
C ASP A 276 1.15 27.78 5.42
N PHE A 277 1.65 27.18 6.51
CA PHE A 277 3.04 26.75 6.63
C PHE A 277 3.47 25.70 5.60
N LEU A 278 2.50 25.02 4.96
CA LEU A 278 2.73 24.06 3.88
C LEU A 278 3.00 24.72 2.51
N TYR A 279 2.61 25.98 2.35
CA TYR A 279 2.75 26.71 1.09
C TYR A 279 4.04 27.52 1.09
N LYS A 280 5.06 27.01 0.36
CA LYS A 280 6.39 27.63 0.28
C LYS A 280 6.79 27.95 -1.15
N GLY A 281 7.67 28.96 -1.31
CA GLY A 281 8.35 29.29 -2.56
C GLY A 281 7.41 29.37 -3.77
N LYS A 282 7.74 28.61 -4.83
CA LYS A 282 6.99 28.58 -6.10
C LYS A 282 5.53 28.14 -5.92
N HIS A 283 5.25 27.19 -5.03
CA HIS A 283 3.89 26.71 -4.76
C HIS A 283 3.00 27.82 -4.19
N ARG A 284 3.49 28.57 -3.19
CA ARG A 284 2.78 29.75 -2.65
C ARG A 284 2.51 30.80 -3.72
N LEU A 285 3.52 31.13 -4.52
CA LEU A 285 3.38 32.12 -5.60
C LEU A 285 2.36 31.69 -6.66
N ALA A 286 2.34 30.41 -7.03
CA ALA A 286 1.37 29.87 -7.98
C ALA A 286 -0.06 29.95 -7.43
N HIS A 287 -0.27 29.51 -6.19
CA HIS A 287 -1.56 29.57 -5.52
C HIS A 287 -2.09 31.01 -5.39
N ASP A 288 -1.26 31.96 -4.96
CA ASP A 288 -1.66 33.37 -4.82
C ASP A 288 -2.01 34.03 -6.16
N ARG A 289 -1.34 33.65 -7.26
CA ARG A 289 -1.69 34.10 -8.61
C ARG A 289 -3.06 33.58 -9.05
N LEU A 290 -3.37 32.32 -8.76
CA LEU A 290 -4.68 31.74 -9.09
C LEU A 290 -5.81 32.41 -8.31
N LEU A 291 -5.61 32.75 -7.03
CA LEU A 291 -6.59 33.49 -6.25
C LEU A 291 -6.86 34.91 -6.79
N LYS A 292 -5.81 35.61 -7.26
CA LYS A 292 -5.96 36.95 -7.85
C LYS A 292 -6.72 36.95 -9.17
N LYS A 293 -6.68 35.86 -9.94
CA LYS A 293 -7.46 35.73 -11.19
C LYS A 293 -8.95 35.41 -10.96
N LYS A 294 -9.30 34.93 -9.77
CA LYS A 294 -10.68 34.61 -9.38
C LYS A 294 -11.43 35.79 -8.72
N LYS A 295 -10.74 36.93 -8.53
CA LYS A 295 -11.31 38.19 -8.04
C LYS A 295 -11.38 39.17 -9.19
#